data_AF-A0A350YBT1-F1
#
_entry.id   AF-A0A350YBT1-F1
#
_cell.length_a   1.000
_cell.length_b   1.000
_cell.length_c   1.000
_cell.angle_alpha   90.00
_cell.angle_beta   90.00
_cell.angle_gamma   90.00
#
_symmetry.space_group_name_H-M   'P 1'
#
loop_
_entity.id
_entity.type
_entity.pdbx_description
1 polymer ?
#
loop_
_entity_poly.entity_id
_entity_poly.type
_entity_poly.pdbx_seq_one_letter_code
_entity_poly.pdbx_strand_id
1 'polypeptide(L)'
;GRIEEAIASFDKAIEIKPDNANAFYNKACTYALQSQIELALENLQQAINLNPDESRQIAKTDSDFDSIRSDNRFQALIEGSSD
;
A
#
# COMPACT_ATOMS: atom_id res chain seq x y z
N GLY A 1 15.64 -10.77 -7.21
CA GLY A 1 14.94 -10.44 -8.45
C GLY A 1 14.55 -8.97 -8.42
N ARG A 2 13.96 -8.45 -9.50
CA ARG A 2 13.61 -7.02 -9.58
C ARG A 2 12.62 -6.57 -8.49
N ILE A 3 11.83 -7.51 -7.97
CA ILE A 3 10.84 -7.28 -6.92
C ILE A 3 11.50 -7.07 -5.56
N GLU A 4 12.46 -7.93 -5.19
CA GLU A 4 13.19 -7.77 -3.92
C GLU A 4 14.04 -6.50 -3.93
N GLU A 5 14.58 -6.11 -5.08
CA GLU A 5 15.28 -4.83 -5.28
C GLU A 5 14.36 -3.62 -5.13
N ALA A 6 13.12 -3.71 -5.62
CA ALA A 6 12.11 -2.66 -5.45
C ALA A 6 11.74 -2.48 -3.96
N ILE A 7 11.46 -3.58 -3.25
CA ILE A 7 11.18 -3.56 -1.81
C ILE A 7 12.34 -2.93 -1.04
N ALA A 8 13.58 -3.36 -1.31
CA ALA A 8 14.77 -2.80 -0.65
C ALA A 8 14.96 -1.31 -0.95
N SER A 9 14.54 -0.83 -2.13
CA SER A 9 14.59 0.58 -2.49
C SER A 9 13.55 1.39 -1.73
N PHE A 10 12.33 0.86 -1.56
CA PHE A 10 11.31 1.50 -0.73
C PHE A 10 11.68 1.50 0.75
N ASP A 11 12.29 0.44 1.26
CA ASP A 11 12.79 0.39 2.64
C ASP A 11 13.81 1.49 2.91
N LYS A 12 14.78 1.70 2.01
CA LYS A 12 15.72 2.82 2.11
C LYS A 12 15.03 4.17 2.04
N ALA A 13 14.02 4.32 1.18
CA ALA A 13 13.26 5.56 1.08
C ALA A 13 12.49 5.87 2.37
N ILE A 14 11.94 4.84 3.02
CA ILE A 14 11.26 4.94 4.32
C ILE A 14 12.24 5.24 5.45
N GLU A 15 13.43 4.63 5.43
CA GLU A 15 14.50 4.91 6.41
C GLU A 15 14.94 6.39 6.35
N ILE A 16 15.10 6.93 5.13
CA ILE A 16 15.48 8.34 4.92
C ILE A 16 14.31 9.28 5.23
N LYS A 17 13.10 8.89 4.82
CA LYS A 17 11.89 9.69 4.94
C LYS A 17 10.73 8.81 5.45
N PRO A 18 10.54 8.69 6.78
CA PRO A 18 9.54 7.80 7.36
C PRO A 18 8.10 8.28 7.17
N ASP A 19 7.90 9.53 6.77
CA ASP A 19 6.60 10.12 6.41
C ASP A 19 6.33 10.10 4.89
N ASN A 20 7.04 9.25 4.15
CA ASN A 20 6.85 9.12 2.70
C ASN A 20 5.71 8.14 2.35
N ALA A 21 4.48 8.67 2.27
CA ALA A 21 3.29 7.90 1.89
C ALA A 21 3.49 7.08 0.59
N ASN A 22 4.15 7.66 -0.41
CA ASN A 22 4.37 7.01 -1.71
C ASN A 22 5.29 5.79 -1.61
N ALA A 23 6.27 5.80 -0.71
CA ALA A 23 7.17 4.66 -0.53
C ALA A 23 6.41 3.46 0.08
N PHE A 24 5.57 3.72 1.08
CA PHE A 24 4.68 2.70 1.65
C PHE A 24 3.66 2.21 0.61
N TYR A 25 3.05 3.11 -0.17
CA TYR A 25 2.08 2.75 -1.19
C TYR A 25 2.68 1.82 -2.26
N ASN A 26 3.82 2.19 -2.84
CA ASN A 26 4.46 1.37 -3.86
C ASN A 26 4.94 0.02 -3.31
N LYS A 27 5.37 -0.02 -2.04
CA LYS A 27 5.69 -1.26 -1.34
C LYS A 27 4.45 -2.14 -1.16
N ALA A 28 3.29 -1.55 -0.85
CA ALA A 28 2.02 -2.26 -0.79
C ALA A 28 1.62 -2.87 -2.14
N CYS A 29 1.69 -2.10 -3.23
CA CYS A 29 1.44 -2.60 -4.59
C CYS A 29 2.36 -3.78 -4.93
N THR A 30 3.66 -3.66 -4.60
CA THR A 30 4.65 -4.72 -4.85
C THR A 30 4.33 -6.00 -4.09
N TYR A 31 3.77 -5.92 -2.88
CA TYR A 31 3.30 -7.08 -2.14
C TYR A 31 1.98 -7.65 -2.67
N ALA A 32 1.05 -6.80 -3.10
CA ALA A 32 -0.23 -7.22 -3.67
C ALA A 32 -0.02 -8.02 -4.97
N LEU A 33 0.91 -7.58 -5.83
CA LEU A 33 1.32 -8.30 -7.04
C LEU A 33 1.98 -9.67 -6.77
N GLN A 34 2.50 -9.86 -5.55
CA GLN A 34 3.05 -11.15 -5.07
C GLN A 34 2.05 -11.98 -4.26
N SER A 35 0.78 -11.55 -4.17
CA SER A 35 -0.24 -12.16 -3.31
C SER A 35 0.16 -12.21 -1.82
N GLN A 36 1.08 -11.34 -1.38
CA GLN A 36 1.50 -11.19 0.00
C GLN A 36 0.51 -10.25 0.73
N ILE A 37 -0.72 -10.73 0.94
CA ILE A 37 -1.86 -9.91 1.35
C ILE A 37 -1.60 -9.15 2.65
N GLU A 38 -1.10 -9.81 3.69
CA GLU A 38 -0.85 -9.17 5.00
C GLU A 38 0.12 -7.99 4.88
N LEU A 39 1.22 -8.17 4.15
CA LEU A 39 2.21 -7.12 3.95
C LEU A 39 1.67 -5.99 3.05
N ALA A 40 0.84 -6.30 2.06
CA ALA A 40 0.18 -5.30 1.24
C ALA A 40 -0.74 -4.41 2.09
N LEU A 41 -1.59 -5.01 2.92
CA LEU A 41 -2.51 -4.29 3.80
C LEU A 41 -1.79 -3.43 4.83
N GLU A 42 -0.73 -3.96 5.45
CA GLU A 42 0.08 -3.21 6.42
C GLU A 42 0.69 -1.95 5.80
N ASN A 43 1.32 -2.09 4.63
CA ASN A 43 1.97 -0.96 3.96
C ASN A 43 0.94 0.03 3.39
N LEU A 44 -0.20 -0.46 2.87
CA LEU A 44 -1.28 0.41 2.43
C LEU A 44 -1.88 1.21 3.59
N GLN A 45 -2.05 0.60 4.76
CA GLN A 45 -2.49 1.28 5.97
C GLN A 45 -1.51 2.40 6.38
N GLN A 46 -0.20 2.17 6.29
CA GLN A 46 0.80 3.23 6.55
C GLN A 46 0.69 4.37 5.53
N ALA A 47 0.52 4.07 4.24
CA ALA A 47 0.32 5.08 3.22
C ALA A 47 -0.94 5.93 3.51
N ILE A 48 -2.05 5.27 3.86
CA ILE A 48 -3.31 5.93 4.23
C ILE A 48 -3.15 6.77 5.51
N ASN A 49 -2.39 6.31 6.51
CA ASN A 49 -2.17 7.10 7.73
C ASN A 49 -1.41 8.42 7.44
N LEU A 50 -0.51 8.39 6.46
CA LEU A 50 0.31 9.55 6.08
C LEU A 50 -0.41 10.48 5.10
N ASN A 51 -1.22 9.93 4.19
CA ASN A 51 -1.97 10.70 3.21
C ASN A 51 -3.30 9.98 2.87
N PRO A 52 -4.34 10.16 3.71
CA PRO A 52 -5.53 9.34 3.65
C PRO A 52 -6.32 9.50 2.35
N ASP A 53 -6.61 10.74 1.95
CA ASP A 53 -7.52 11.01 0.83
C ASP A 53 -6.91 10.56 -0.49
N GLU A 54 -5.65 10.93 -0.75
CA GLU A 54 -4.94 10.53 -1.96
C GLU A 54 -4.77 9.01 -2.00
N SER A 55 -4.25 8.39 -0.93
CA SER A 55 -3.97 6.95 -0.90
C SER A 55 -5.24 6.11 -1.09
N ARG A 56 -6.35 6.49 -0.44
CA ARG A 56 -7.64 5.81 -0.62
C ARG A 56 -8.18 5.99 -2.03
N GLN A 57 -8.07 7.19 -2.59
CA GLN A 57 -8.56 7.48 -3.94
C GLN A 57 -7.82 6.65 -4.99
N ILE A 58 -6.48 6.61 -4.92
CA ILE A 58 -5.69 5.84 -5.88
C ILE A 58 -5.89 4.33 -5.69
N ALA A 59 -5.90 3.83 -4.45
CA ALA A 59 -6.05 2.40 -4.16
C ALA A 59 -7.39 1.82 -4.67
N LYS A 60 -8.47 2.61 -4.70
CA LYS A 60 -9.76 2.20 -5.26
C LYS A 60 -9.67 1.81 -6.74
N THR A 61 -8.77 2.44 -7.49
CA THR A 61 -8.69 2.29 -8.94
C THR A 61 -7.44 1.55 -9.42
N ASP A 62 -6.44 1.41 -8.55
CA ASP A 62 -5.16 0.80 -8.90
C ASP A 62 -5.30 -0.71 -9.17
N SER A 63 -4.83 -1.14 -10.35
CA SER A 63 -4.87 -2.54 -10.77
C SER A 63 -3.92 -3.44 -9.97
N ASP A 64 -2.89 -2.86 -9.33
CA ASP A 64 -1.94 -3.65 -8.54
C ASP A 64 -2.62 -4.34 -7.34
N PHE A 65 -3.77 -3.80 -6.90
CA PHE A 65 -4.59 -4.38 -5.84
C PHE A 65 -5.70 -5.30 -6.33
N ASP A 66 -5.81 -5.61 -7.63
CA ASP A 66 -6.89 -6.47 -8.16
C ASP A 66 -6.94 -7.84 -7.49
N SER A 67 -5.78 -8.39 -7.11
CA SER A 67 -5.66 -9.66 -6.40
C SER A 67 -6.24 -9.63 -4.98
N ILE A 68 -6.30 -8.46 -4.35
CA ILE A 68 -6.77 -8.27 -2.96
C ILE A 68 -8.03 -7.40 -2.88
N ARG A 69 -8.57 -6.96 -4.02
CA ARG A 69 -9.70 -6.03 -4.09
C ARG A 69 -10.95 -6.57 -3.40
N SER A 70 -11.15 -7.89 -3.35
CA SER A 70 -12.28 -8.51 -2.64
C SER A 70 -12.04 -8.76 -1.14
N ASP A 71 -10.85 -8.48 -0.61
CA ASP A 71 -10.56 -8.62 0.82
C ASP A 71 -11.33 -7.54 1.61
N ASN A 72 -12.12 -7.96 2.60
CA ASN A 72 -12.92 -7.05 3.42
C ASN A 72 -12.07 -6.01 4.17
N ARG A 73 -10.83 -6.37 4.53
CA ARG A 73 -9.90 -5.46 5.20
C ARG A 73 -9.37 -4.41 4.22
N PHE A 74 -9.10 -4.81 2.98
CA PHE A 74 -8.75 -3.86 1.92
C PHE A 74 -9.89 -2.86 1.69
N GLN A 75 -11.14 -3.35 1.57
CA GLN A 75 -12.31 -2.49 1.40
C GLN A 75 -12.47 -1.50 2.57
N ALA A 76 -12.33 -1.98 3.81
CA ALA A 76 -12.38 -1.11 4.99
C ALA A 76 -11.31 -0.01 4.97
N LEU A 77 -10.09 -0.30 4.51
CA LEU A 77 -9.03 0.70 4.38
C LEU A 77 -9.41 1.82 3.42
N ILE A 78 -9.94 1.47 2.24
CA ILE A 78 -10.19 2.40 1.15
C ILE A 78 -11.52 3.16 1.27
N GLU A 79 -12.53 2.58 1.92
CA GLU A 79 -13.80 3.26 2.19
C GLU A 79 -13.64 4.35 3.25
N GLY A 80 -12.71 4.17 4.19
CA GLY A 80 -12.48 5.07 5.31
C GLY A 80 -13.58 4.92 6.37
N SER A 81 -13.21 5.08 7.65
CA SER A 81 -14.18 5.14 8.73
C SER A 81 -15.13 6.32 8.49
N SER A 82 -16.39 6.01 8.19
CA SER A 82 -17.47 6.98 8.18
C SER A 82 -17.85 7.27 9.63
N ASP A 83 -17.07 8.09 10.33
CA ASP A 83 -17.50 8.69 11.61
C ASP A 83 -17.99 10.13 11.38
#